data_AF-A0A3S0ZBH6-F1
#
_entry.id   AF-A0A3S0ZBH6-F1
#
_cell.length_a   1.000
_cell.length_b   1.000
_cell.length_c   1.000
_cell.angle_alpha   90.00
_cell.angle_beta   90.00
_cell.angle_gamma   90.00
#
_symmetry.space_group_name_H-M   'P 1'
#
loop_
_entity.id
_entity.type
_entity.pdbx_description
1 polymer ?
#
loop_
_entity_poly.entity_id
_entity_poly.type
_entity_poly.pdbx_seq_one_letter_code
_entity_poly.pdbx_strand_id
1 'polypeptide(L)'
;MHTGLITLITFSCSVLAITDVSALELEVEMVITETRRVYPRPDSRQPGRHANTTGGHVTGGRTCHGDIAQLRPTGEAGRGVAGSQADVITDLPELKKRWAFYQTVADLNCVQASLIAALASRESRGGALLYKTNGYGDNGRAYGILQCDLQHSGLDCLACVWYSQCHIQMMVSQLLVPYIQQVQRKFPTWTSSQGLQGGVAAYNEGVANVRSWAGLDRGTTHNDYSNDVIARAQYLYRLGWN
;
A
#
# COMPACT_ATOMS: atom_id res chain seq x y z
N MET A 1 -55.53 -38.55 -16.71
CA MET A 1 -54.60 -37.94 -15.72
C MET A 1 -53.18 -38.20 -16.19
N HIS A 2 -52.31 -37.22 -15.99
CA HIS A 2 -51.02 -36.90 -16.63
C HIS A 2 -50.08 -38.04 -17.08
N THR A 3 -49.57 -37.90 -18.31
CA THR A 3 -48.24 -38.37 -18.74
C THR A 3 -47.33 -37.15 -18.88
N GLY A 4 -46.25 -37.10 -18.09
CA GLY A 4 -45.24 -36.05 -18.11
C GLY A 4 -44.21 -36.26 -19.22
N LEU A 5 -43.87 -35.18 -19.91
CA LEU A 5 -42.80 -35.15 -20.92
C LEU A 5 -41.60 -34.40 -20.33
N ILE A 6 -40.45 -35.05 -20.32
CA ILE A 6 -39.16 -34.49 -19.93
C ILE A 6 -38.57 -33.76 -21.14
N THR A 7 -38.35 -32.46 -21.04
CA THR A 7 -37.64 -31.65 -22.05
C THR A 7 -36.22 -31.37 -21.55
N LEU A 8 -35.21 -31.95 -22.21
CA LEU A 8 -33.81 -31.58 -22.05
C LEU A 8 -33.57 -30.19 -22.65
N ILE A 9 -32.99 -29.27 -21.88
CA ILE A 9 -32.47 -27.99 -22.37
C ILE A 9 -30.96 -28.16 -22.59
N THR A 10 -30.53 -28.16 -23.85
CA THR A 10 -29.11 -28.04 -24.23
C THR A 10 -28.71 -26.57 -24.26
N PHE A 11 -27.67 -26.19 -23.50
CA PHE A 11 -27.05 -24.88 -23.60
C PHE A 11 -25.99 -24.87 -24.73
N SER A 12 -26.25 -24.11 -25.79
CA SER A 12 -25.23 -23.73 -26.77
C SER A 12 -24.48 -22.50 -26.25
N CYS A 13 -23.17 -22.62 -26.07
CA CYS A 13 -22.30 -21.50 -25.73
C CYS A 13 -21.90 -20.79 -27.04
N SER A 14 -22.54 -19.66 -27.33
CA SER A 14 -22.09 -18.74 -28.37
C SER A 14 -21.25 -17.65 -27.71
N VAL A 15 -19.95 -17.65 -27.97
CA VAL A 15 -19.05 -16.54 -27.67
C VAL A 15 -19.44 -15.38 -28.59
N LEU A 16 -20.17 -14.40 -28.08
CA LEU A 16 -20.34 -13.12 -28.78
C LEU A 16 -19.08 -12.29 -28.59
N ALA A 17 -18.38 -12.04 -29.69
CA ALA A 17 -17.40 -10.97 -29.79
C ALA A 17 -18.12 -9.64 -29.56
N ILE A 18 -17.71 -8.90 -28.53
CA ILE A 18 -18.24 -7.56 -28.23
C ILE A 18 -17.60 -6.59 -29.23
N THR A 19 -18.36 -6.13 -30.21
CA THR A 19 -17.93 -5.11 -31.18
C THR A 19 -18.54 -3.74 -30.90
N ASP A 20 -19.04 -3.48 -29.70
CA ASP A 20 -19.75 -2.23 -29.40
C ASP A 20 -19.18 -1.53 -28.15
N VAL A 21 -18.40 -0.48 -28.38
CA VAL A 21 -17.76 0.36 -27.34
C VAL A 21 -18.80 1.09 -26.49
N SER A 22 -20.01 1.27 -27.02
CA SER A 22 -21.11 1.99 -26.36
C SER A 22 -21.69 1.26 -25.13
N ALA A 23 -21.62 -0.09 -25.10
CA ALA A 23 -22.12 -0.86 -23.96
C ALA A 23 -21.21 -0.74 -22.72
N LEU A 24 -19.90 -0.56 -22.91
CA LEU A 24 -18.95 -0.31 -21.82
C LEU A 24 -19.12 1.09 -21.21
N GLU A 25 -19.47 2.09 -22.02
CA GLU A 25 -19.68 3.47 -21.52
C GLU A 25 -20.90 3.56 -20.60
N LEU A 26 -21.97 2.78 -20.87
CA LEU A 26 -23.16 2.69 -20.02
C LEU A 26 -22.88 2.04 -18.65
N GLU A 27 -22.06 0.99 -18.60
CA GLU A 27 -21.68 0.36 -17.34
C GLU A 27 -20.80 1.28 -16.47
N VAL A 28 -19.92 2.06 -17.11
CA VAL A 28 -19.08 3.06 -16.43
C VAL A 28 -19.92 4.21 -15.87
N GLU A 29 -20.90 4.74 -16.63
CA GLU A 29 -21.78 5.80 -16.13
C GLU A 29 -22.65 5.36 -14.95
N MET A 30 -23.15 4.12 -14.96
CA MET A 30 -23.95 3.54 -13.88
C MET A 30 -23.14 3.37 -12.58
N VAL A 31 -21.89 2.93 -12.69
CA VAL A 31 -20.98 2.83 -11.54
C VAL A 31 -20.61 4.22 -10.98
N ILE A 32 -20.45 5.22 -11.85
CA ILE A 32 -20.18 6.62 -11.47
C ILE A 32 -21.40 7.26 -10.76
N THR A 33 -22.62 6.94 -11.20
CA THR A 33 -23.84 7.47 -10.58
C THR A 33 -24.09 6.89 -9.20
N GLU A 34 -23.88 5.58 -9.02
CA GLU A 34 -24.03 4.95 -7.69
C GLU A 34 -22.97 5.43 -6.69
N THR A 35 -21.72 5.65 -7.13
CA THR A 35 -20.67 6.24 -6.26
C THR A 35 -20.99 7.67 -5.83
N ARG A 36 -21.60 8.50 -6.70
CA ARG A 36 -22.07 9.86 -6.32
C ARG A 36 -23.24 9.85 -5.35
N ARG A 37 -24.05 8.79 -5.34
CA ARG A 37 -25.17 8.63 -4.42
C ARG A 37 -24.70 8.27 -3.00
N VAL A 38 -23.70 7.38 -2.91
CA VAL A 38 -23.15 6.91 -1.63
C VAL A 38 -22.22 7.93 -0.99
N TYR A 39 -21.50 8.73 -1.80
CA TYR A 39 -20.58 9.77 -1.34
C TYR A 39 -20.90 11.14 -2.00
N PRO A 40 -21.90 11.87 -1.49
CA PRO A 40 -22.18 13.21 -1.98
C PRO A 40 -20.99 14.13 -1.70
N ARG A 41 -20.61 14.96 -2.68
CA ARG A 41 -19.56 15.98 -2.50
C ARG A 41 -20.00 16.96 -1.40
N PRO A 42 -19.09 17.41 -0.51
CA PRO A 42 -19.42 18.43 0.46
C PRO A 42 -19.83 19.75 -0.22
N ASP A 43 -20.87 20.40 0.31
CA ASP A 43 -21.44 21.66 -0.18
C ASP A 43 -20.43 22.81 -0.03
N SER A 44 -20.07 23.44 -1.15
CA SER A 44 -19.08 24.50 -1.25
C SER A 44 -19.68 25.89 -1.03
N ARG A 45 -20.30 26.14 0.13
CA ARG A 45 -20.72 27.49 0.54
C ARG A 45 -19.93 27.99 1.76
N GLN A 46 -18.74 28.52 1.48
CA GLN A 46 -18.10 29.54 2.32
C GLN A 46 -17.69 30.71 1.44
N PRO A 47 -18.03 31.97 1.80
CA PRO A 47 -17.65 33.13 1.01
C PRO A 47 -16.24 33.60 1.37
N GLY A 48 -15.41 33.79 0.34
CA GLY A 48 -14.33 34.77 0.34
C GLY A 48 -12.92 34.24 0.60
N ARG A 49 -12.21 33.89 -0.48
CA ARG A 49 -10.90 34.46 -0.85
C ARG A 49 -10.51 33.93 -2.22
N HIS A 50 -10.34 34.84 -3.17
CA HIS A 50 -9.88 34.55 -4.52
C HIS A 50 -8.46 33.99 -4.48
N ALA A 51 -8.30 32.72 -4.85
CA ALA A 51 -7.06 32.18 -5.38
C ALA A 51 -7.39 31.52 -6.71
N ASN A 52 -6.77 32.05 -7.76
CA ASN A 52 -6.86 31.55 -9.12
C ASN A 52 -6.10 30.21 -9.20
N THR A 53 -6.83 29.09 -9.22
CA THR A 53 -6.25 27.76 -9.45
C THR A 53 -6.66 27.24 -10.82
N THR A 54 -5.77 27.43 -11.79
CA THR A 54 -5.60 26.48 -12.89
C THR A 54 -5.06 25.16 -12.30
N GLY A 55 -5.58 24.03 -12.81
CA GLY A 55 -5.37 22.70 -12.25
C GLY A 55 -3.91 22.33 -12.00
N GLY A 56 -3.60 21.97 -10.75
CA GLY A 56 -2.35 21.35 -10.33
C GLY A 56 -2.66 20.30 -9.26
N HIS A 57 -2.29 19.05 -9.54
CA HIS A 57 -2.34 17.94 -8.60
C HIS A 57 -1.45 18.29 -7.39
N VAL A 58 -2.02 18.40 -6.19
CA VAL A 58 -1.26 18.73 -4.97
C VAL A 58 -0.43 17.50 -4.58
N THR A 59 0.78 17.40 -5.13
CA THR A 59 1.80 16.40 -4.79
C THR A 59 2.53 16.71 -3.48
N GLY A 60 2.21 17.82 -2.80
CA GLY A 60 2.96 18.33 -1.65
C GLY A 60 2.49 17.90 -0.25
N GLY A 61 1.48 17.03 -0.11
CA GLY A 61 0.85 16.76 1.20
C GLY A 61 1.47 15.63 2.05
N ARG A 62 2.28 14.73 1.47
CA ARG A 62 2.67 13.44 2.09
C ARG A 62 4.17 13.14 2.06
N THR A 63 4.99 14.17 1.87
CA THR A 63 6.44 14.05 1.70
C THR A 63 7.23 14.65 2.87
N CYS A 64 6.60 14.90 4.03
CA CYS A 64 7.28 15.49 5.19
C CYS A 64 8.51 14.70 5.63
N HIS A 65 8.47 13.39 5.45
CA HIS A 65 9.55 12.48 5.83
C HIS A 65 10.50 12.13 4.67
N GLY A 66 10.23 12.59 3.45
CA GLY A 66 10.96 12.22 2.24
C GLY A 66 10.00 11.90 1.09
N ASP A 67 10.54 11.90 -0.13
CA ASP A 67 9.80 11.58 -1.35
C ASP A 67 10.39 10.34 -2.02
N ILE A 68 9.59 9.28 -2.12
CA ILE A 68 10.03 8.01 -2.72
C ILE A 68 10.40 8.17 -4.20
N ALA A 69 9.87 9.17 -4.92
CA ALA A 69 10.19 9.41 -6.32
C ALA A 69 11.65 9.88 -6.52
N GLN A 70 12.27 10.42 -5.47
CA GLN A 70 13.67 10.85 -5.50
C GLN A 70 14.66 9.71 -5.29
N LEU A 71 14.19 8.54 -4.85
CA LEU A 71 15.04 7.38 -4.56
C LEU A 71 15.37 6.58 -5.83
N ARG A 72 16.46 5.81 -5.78
CA ARG A 72 16.93 4.94 -6.86
C ARG A 72 17.18 3.54 -6.30
N PRO A 73 16.11 2.78 -6.01
CA PRO A 73 16.26 1.46 -5.42
C PRO A 73 16.89 0.46 -6.41
N THR A 74 17.64 -0.51 -5.89
CA THR A 74 18.07 -1.68 -6.68
C THR A 74 16.93 -2.68 -6.90
N GLY A 75 15.89 -2.62 -6.07
CA GLY A 75 14.80 -3.60 -6.01
C GLY A 75 15.22 -4.90 -5.33
N GLU A 76 14.40 -5.92 -5.52
CA GLU A 76 14.54 -7.26 -4.94
C GLU A 76 15.86 -7.94 -5.33
N ALA A 77 16.46 -8.68 -4.39
CA ALA A 77 17.63 -9.49 -4.63
C ALA A 77 17.38 -10.51 -5.76
N GLY A 78 18.29 -10.54 -6.74
CA GLY A 78 18.24 -11.48 -7.87
C GLY A 78 17.24 -11.14 -8.98
N ARG A 79 16.16 -10.39 -8.70
CA ARG A 79 15.14 -9.99 -9.69
C ARG A 79 15.09 -8.48 -9.97
N GLY A 80 15.79 -7.69 -9.16
CA GLY A 80 15.89 -6.23 -9.27
C GLY A 80 14.55 -5.51 -9.16
N VAL A 81 14.50 -4.28 -9.66
CA VAL A 81 13.28 -3.46 -9.69
C VAL A 81 12.13 -4.17 -10.42
N ALA A 82 12.41 -4.94 -11.47
CA ALA A 82 11.38 -5.66 -12.21
C ALA A 82 10.70 -6.75 -11.35
N GLY A 83 11.47 -7.47 -10.52
CA GLY A 83 10.94 -8.43 -9.55
C GLY A 83 10.02 -7.79 -8.52
N SER A 84 10.48 -6.71 -7.90
CA SER A 84 9.67 -5.90 -6.98
C SER A 84 8.34 -5.47 -7.61
N GLN A 85 8.38 -5.01 -8.87
CA GLN A 85 7.18 -4.58 -9.58
C GLN A 85 6.24 -5.75 -9.87
N ALA A 86 6.74 -6.88 -10.35
CA ALA A 86 5.93 -8.08 -10.59
C ALA A 86 5.24 -8.58 -9.31
N ASP A 87 5.94 -8.52 -8.18
CA ASP A 87 5.40 -8.87 -6.88
C ASP A 87 4.24 -7.98 -6.48
N VAL A 88 4.41 -6.65 -6.50
CA VAL A 88 3.33 -5.74 -6.10
C VAL A 88 2.17 -5.70 -7.10
N ILE A 89 2.42 -5.99 -8.38
CA ILE A 89 1.37 -6.21 -9.39
C ILE A 89 0.49 -7.39 -8.97
N THR A 90 1.11 -8.49 -8.54
CA THR A 90 0.39 -9.68 -8.08
C THR A 90 -0.45 -9.38 -6.84
N ASP A 91 0.06 -8.53 -5.95
CA ASP A 91 -0.61 -8.19 -4.69
C ASP A 91 -1.69 -7.11 -4.84
N LEU A 92 -1.71 -6.40 -5.97
CA LEU A 92 -2.55 -5.23 -6.19
C LEU A 92 -4.05 -5.47 -5.91
N PRO A 93 -4.67 -6.59 -6.34
CA PRO A 93 -6.07 -6.87 -6.01
C PRO A 93 -6.33 -6.96 -4.50
N GLU A 94 -5.39 -7.53 -3.74
CA GLU A 94 -5.50 -7.66 -2.29
C GLU A 94 -5.30 -6.30 -1.59
N LEU A 95 -4.31 -5.53 -2.03
CA LEU A 95 -4.06 -4.18 -1.53
C LEU A 95 -5.28 -3.26 -1.71
N LYS A 96 -5.95 -3.34 -2.88
CA LYS A 96 -7.11 -2.50 -3.22
C LYS A 96 -8.27 -2.64 -2.23
N LYS A 97 -8.42 -3.80 -1.57
CA LYS A 97 -9.47 -4.02 -0.55
C LYS A 97 -9.39 -3.02 0.62
N ARG A 98 -8.21 -2.41 0.83
CA ARG A 98 -7.91 -1.49 1.95
C ARG A 98 -7.38 -0.14 1.48
N TRP A 99 -7.59 0.19 0.20
CA TRP A 99 -7.11 1.44 -0.41
C TRP A 99 -7.36 2.67 0.48
N ALA A 100 -8.61 2.85 0.93
CA ALA A 100 -9.00 3.99 1.73
C ALA A 100 -8.22 4.08 3.05
N PHE A 101 -7.92 2.94 3.69
CA PHE A 101 -7.15 2.92 4.93
C PHE A 101 -5.72 3.41 4.71
N TYR A 102 -5.07 2.98 3.62
CA TYR A 102 -3.72 3.46 3.29
C TYR A 102 -3.72 4.97 3.02
N GLN A 103 -4.72 5.49 2.29
CA GLN A 103 -4.85 6.94 2.05
C GLN A 103 -5.02 7.72 3.37
N THR A 104 -5.92 7.27 4.25
CA THR A 104 -6.17 7.95 5.52
C THR A 104 -4.93 7.93 6.43
N VAL A 105 -4.28 6.78 6.56
CA VAL A 105 -3.05 6.68 7.37
C VAL A 105 -1.91 7.50 6.78
N ALA A 106 -1.81 7.57 5.46
CA ALA A 106 -0.84 8.42 4.77
C ALA A 106 -1.03 9.90 5.11
N ASP A 107 -2.27 10.40 5.07
CA ASP A 107 -2.59 11.79 5.47
C ASP A 107 -2.24 12.06 6.94
N LEU A 108 -2.61 11.14 7.83
CA LEU A 108 -2.41 11.30 9.28
C LEU A 108 -0.93 11.33 9.68
N ASN A 109 -0.05 10.71 8.90
CA ASN A 109 1.35 10.53 9.26
C ASN A 109 2.33 11.22 8.30
N CYS A 110 1.81 12.01 7.35
CA CYS A 110 2.57 12.70 6.31
C CYS A 110 3.63 11.80 5.61
N VAL A 111 3.19 10.62 5.20
CA VAL A 111 3.96 9.66 4.37
C VAL A 111 3.10 9.23 3.19
N GLN A 112 3.72 8.88 2.07
CA GLN A 112 2.99 8.51 0.85
C GLN A 112 2.25 7.17 1.02
N ALA A 113 1.01 7.06 0.56
CA ALA A 113 0.24 5.83 0.71
C ALA A 113 0.83 4.63 -0.04
N SER A 114 1.48 4.89 -1.18
CA SER A 114 2.26 3.90 -1.92
C SER A 114 3.35 3.25 -1.07
N LEU A 115 3.99 3.97 -0.15
CA LEU A 115 4.99 3.40 0.76
C LEU A 115 4.35 2.43 1.74
N ILE A 116 3.22 2.81 2.35
CA ILE A 116 2.52 1.97 3.33
C ILE A 116 1.99 0.69 2.66
N ALA A 117 1.39 0.83 1.47
CA ALA A 117 0.89 -0.31 0.70
C ALA A 117 2.02 -1.22 0.21
N ALA A 118 3.19 -0.67 -0.15
CA ALA A 118 4.36 -1.45 -0.51
C ALA A 118 4.94 -2.24 0.66
N LEU A 119 4.97 -1.68 1.87
CA LEU A 119 5.28 -2.42 3.09
C LEU A 119 4.32 -3.58 3.28
N ALA A 120 3.00 -3.35 3.18
CA ALA A 120 2.01 -4.43 3.30
C ALA A 120 2.19 -5.53 2.24
N SER A 121 2.57 -5.17 1.01
CA SER A 121 2.94 -6.12 -0.04
C SER A 121 4.14 -6.97 0.37
N ARG A 122 5.24 -6.34 0.83
CA ARG A 122 6.45 -7.07 1.26
C ARG A 122 6.20 -7.95 2.47
N GLU A 123 5.46 -7.46 3.46
CA GLU A 123 5.24 -8.15 4.74
C GLU A 123 4.29 -9.34 4.64
N SER A 124 3.20 -9.19 3.90
CA SER A 124 2.10 -10.17 3.96
C SER A 124 1.37 -10.40 2.65
N ARG A 125 1.93 -9.90 1.53
CA ARG A 125 1.27 -9.87 0.22
C ARG A 125 -0.08 -9.14 0.29
N GLY A 126 -0.08 -7.99 0.98
CA GLY A 126 -1.28 -7.19 1.25
C GLY A 126 -2.27 -7.83 2.25
N GLY A 127 -1.88 -8.91 2.92
CA GLY A 127 -2.68 -9.70 3.85
C GLY A 127 -3.08 -11.08 3.33
N ALA A 128 -2.80 -11.40 2.06
CA ALA A 128 -3.20 -12.67 1.44
C ALA A 128 -2.65 -13.89 2.18
N LEU A 129 -1.47 -13.78 2.80
CA LEU A 129 -0.83 -14.87 3.55
C LEU A 129 -1.47 -15.15 4.92
N LEU A 130 -2.33 -14.25 5.43
CA LEU A 130 -2.74 -14.24 6.84
C LEU A 130 -4.16 -14.75 7.08
N TYR A 131 -4.94 -15.02 6.02
CA TYR A 131 -6.34 -15.44 6.16
C TYR A 131 -6.49 -16.77 6.91
N LYS A 132 -5.62 -17.75 6.63
CA LYS A 132 -5.69 -19.09 7.25
C LYS A 132 -5.31 -19.09 8.73
N THR A 133 -4.60 -18.06 9.16
CA THR A 133 -4.03 -17.94 10.51
C THR A 133 -4.71 -16.82 11.29
N ASN A 134 -5.78 -16.23 10.77
CA ASN A 134 -6.48 -15.11 11.38
C ASN A 134 -5.55 -13.95 11.78
N GLY A 135 -4.64 -13.57 10.88
CA GLY A 135 -3.75 -12.43 11.07
C GLY A 135 -2.34 -12.75 11.52
N TYR A 136 -2.07 -13.97 11.98
CA TYR A 136 -0.73 -14.36 12.45
C TYR A 136 0.18 -14.73 11.28
N GLY A 137 1.39 -14.17 11.24
CA GLY A 137 2.46 -14.57 10.34
C GLY A 137 3.70 -15.00 11.12
N ASP A 138 4.81 -15.22 10.41
CA ASP A 138 6.08 -15.75 10.95
C ASP A 138 5.89 -16.87 12.00
N ASN A 139 5.16 -17.93 11.64
CA ASN A 139 4.86 -19.05 12.54
C ASN A 139 4.22 -18.64 13.88
N GLY A 140 3.42 -17.57 13.88
CA GLY A 140 2.74 -17.05 15.08
C GLY A 140 3.52 -16.00 15.85
N ARG A 141 4.65 -15.49 15.32
CA ARG A 141 5.48 -14.47 15.97
C ARG A 141 5.17 -13.04 15.54
N ALA A 142 4.47 -12.87 14.42
CA ALA A 142 4.06 -11.56 13.93
C ALA A 142 2.56 -11.50 13.70
N TYR A 143 2.00 -10.29 13.73
CA TYR A 143 0.56 -10.09 13.58
C TYR A 143 0.20 -8.92 12.65
N GLY A 144 -0.80 -9.13 11.80
CA GLY A 144 -1.40 -8.11 10.94
C GLY A 144 -0.68 -7.85 9.63
N ILE A 145 -1.33 -7.06 8.76
CA ILE A 145 -0.88 -6.86 7.37
C ILE A 145 0.48 -6.19 7.24
N LEU A 146 0.92 -5.52 8.31
CA LEU A 146 2.25 -4.93 8.46
C LEU A 146 3.13 -5.68 9.47
N GLN A 147 2.76 -6.93 9.82
CA GLN A 147 3.58 -7.88 10.60
C GLN A 147 4.24 -7.29 11.85
N CYS A 148 3.42 -6.81 12.80
CA CYS A 148 3.86 -6.40 14.11
C CYS A 148 4.53 -7.57 14.85
N ASP A 149 5.83 -7.47 15.12
CA ASP A 149 6.58 -8.47 15.89
C ASP A 149 6.06 -8.49 17.35
N LEU A 150 5.52 -9.64 17.77
CA LEU A 150 4.90 -9.83 19.08
C LEU A 150 5.90 -9.84 20.24
N GLN A 151 7.19 -9.99 19.96
CA GLN A 151 8.26 -10.12 20.95
C GLN A 151 9.11 -8.85 21.04
N HIS A 152 9.40 -8.22 19.91
CA HIS A 152 10.42 -7.16 19.83
C HIS A 152 9.89 -5.78 19.45
N SER A 153 8.65 -5.65 18.97
CA SER A 153 8.13 -4.33 18.57
C SER A 153 7.91 -3.37 19.75
N GLY A 154 7.66 -3.91 20.95
CA GLY A 154 7.24 -3.13 22.11
C GLY A 154 5.83 -2.56 22.00
N LEU A 155 5.04 -2.98 21.00
CA LEU A 155 3.67 -2.53 20.77
C LEU A 155 2.65 -3.55 21.28
N ASP A 156 1.44 -3.08 21.62
CA ASP A 156 0.28 -3.97 21.77
C ASP A 156 -0.25 -4.35 20.39
N CYS A 157 0.44 -5.28 19.74
CA CYS A 157 0.13 -5.71 18.37
C CYS A 157 -1.31 -6.23 18.21
N LEU A 158 -1.95 -6.72 19.27
CA LEU A 158 -3.27 -7.33 19.24
C LEU A 158 -4.40 -6.33 19.56
N ALA A 159 -4.08 -5.07 19.86
CA ALA A 159 -5.05 -4.00 20.11
C ALA A 159 -5.99 -3.74 18.92
N CYS A 160 -5.59 -4.12 17.71
CA CYS A 160 -6.34 -3.90 16.47
C CYS A 160 -6.63 -5.23 15.74
N VAL A 161 -7.70 -5.26 14.94
CA VAL A 161 -7.91 -6.35 13.98
C VAL A 161 -6.80 -6.29 12.91
N TRP A 162 -6.23 -7.45 12.59
CA TRP A 162 -5.01 -7.65 11.80
C TRP A 162 -4.96 -6.90 10.45
N TYR A 163 -6.12 -6.61 9.85
CA TYR A 163 -6.25 -5.93 8.55
C TYR A 163 -6.85 -4.52 8.60
N SER A 164 -7.18 -4.04 9.80
CA SER A 164 -7.94 -2.80 10.00
C SER A 164 -7.07 -1.56 9.81
N GLN A 165 -7.72 -0.41 9.58
CA GLN A 165 -7.05 0.89 9.62
C GLN A 165 -6.33 1.14 10.96
N CYS A 166 -6.89 0.67 12.08
CA CYS A 166 -6.26 0.74 13.40
C CYS A 166 -4.87 0.09 13.38
N HIS A 167 -4.76 -1.14 12.85
CA HIS A 167 -3.48 -1.86 12.76
C HIS A 167 -2.48 -1.12 11.87
N ILE A 168 -2.93 -0.64 10.71
CA ILE A 168 -2.08 0.10 9.77
C ILE A 168 -1.58 1.39 10.42
N GLN A 169 -2.47 2.16 11.05
CA GLN A 169 -2.14 3.41 11.74
C GLN A 169 -1.13 3.15 12.86
N MET A 170 -1.37 2.14 13.71
CA MET A 170 -0.47 1.78 14.80
C MET A 170 0.96 1.52 14.28
N MET A 171 1.10 0.67 13.27
CA MET A 171 2.41 0.33 12.72
C MET A 171 3.10 1.52 12.04
N VAL A 172 2.34 2.37 11.35
CA VAL A 172 2.91 3.55 10.69
C VAL A 172 3.33 4.61 11.70
N SER A 173 2.45 4.97 12.65
CA SER A 173 2.68 6.08 13.56
C SER A 173 3.61 5.75 14.72
N GLN A 174 3.62 4.48 15.16
CA GLN A 174 4.40 4.06 16.34
C GLN A 174 5.69 3.32 15.97
N LEU A 175 5.84 2.85 14.73
CA LEU A 175 7.04 2.13 14.31
C LEU A 175 7.73 2.80 13.11
N LEU A 176 7.08 2.84 11.94
CA LEU A 176 7.70 3.33 10.71
C LEU A 176 8.18 4.79 10.82
N VAL A 177 7.28 5.72 11.17
CA VAL A 177 7.62 7.15 11.28
C VAL A 177 8.70 7.37 12.35
N PRO A 178 8.59 6.81 13.57
CA PRO A 178 9.66 6.88 14.56
C PRO A 178 11.01 6.34 14.05
N TYR A 179 11.05 5.25 13.28
CA TYR A 179 12.29 4.76 12.69
C TYR A 179 12.87 5.69 11.62
N ILE A 180 12.03 6.25 10.74
CA ILE A 180 12.47 7.26 9.78
C ILE A 180 13.12 8.45 10.50
N GLN A 181 12.46 8.97 11.53
CA GLN A 181 12.98 10.10 12.30
C GLN A 181 14.27 9.75 13.06
N GLN A 182 14.38 8.54 13.62
CA GLN A 182 15.60 8.09 14.29
C GLN A 182 16.78 7.96 13.31
N VAL A 183 16.54 7.43 12.11
CA VAL A 183 17.57 7.34 11.07
C VAL A 183 17.99 8.73 10.58
N GLN A 184 17.04 9.64 10.36
CA GLN A 184 17.33 11.04 9.99
C GLN A 184 18.20 11.73 11.05
N ARG A 185 17.93 11.51 12.34
CA ARG A 185 18.78 12.00 13.44
C ARG A 185 20.16 11.34 13.46
N LYS A 186 20.24 10.03 13.19
CA LYS A 186 21.49 9.27 13.17
C LYS A 186 22.40 9.68 12.01
N PHE A 187 21.82 10.06 10.87
CA PHE A 187 22.54 10.46 9.66
C PHE A 187 22.07 11.83 9.16
N PRO A 188 22.42 12.93 9.84
CA PRO A 188 21.90 14.26 9.54
C PRO A 188 22.38 14.83 8.19
N THR A 189 23.38 14.21 7.54
CA THR A 189 23.86 14.59 6.21
C THR A 189 23.12 13.89 5.07
N TRP A 190 22.28 12.89 5.36
CA TRP A 190 21.44 12.25 4.36
C TRP A 190 20.28 13.16 3.97
N THR A 191 19.81 13.03 2.72
CA THR A 191 18.56 13.70 2.33
C THR A 191 17.38 13.11 3.11
N SER A 192 16.27 13.84 3.22
CA SER A 192 15.06 13.32 3.87
C SER A 192 14.61 12.00 3.24
N SER A 193 14.67 11.89 1.92
CA SER A 193 14.33 10.67 1.17
C SER A 193 15.27 9.50 1.50
N GLN A 194 16.58 9.74 1.62
CA GLN A 194 17.52 8.71 2.11
C GLN A 194 17.22 8.29 3.54
N GLY A 195 16.89 9.25 4.42
CA GLY A 195 16.42 8.99 5.78
C GLY A 195 15.14 8.15 5.82
N LEU A 196 14.19 8.41 4.92
CA LEU A 196 12.98 7.62 4.74
C LEU A 196 13.32 6.18 4.37
N GLN A 197 14.15 5.97 3.33
CA GLN A 197 14.55 4.62 2.93
C GLN A 197 15.28 3.89 4.05
N GLY A 198 16.14 4.60 4.80
CA GLY A 198 16.80 3.99 5.96
C GLY A 198 15.84 3.67 7.10
N GLY A 199 14.78 4.46 7.31
CA GLY A 199 13.70 4.11 8.21
C GLY A 199 12.94 2.84 7.78
N VAL A 200 12.76 2.64 6.48
CA VAL A 200 12.22 1.39 5.93
C VAL A 200 13.17 0.21 6.18
N ALA A 201 14.48 0.37 6.01
CA ALA A 201 15.45 -0.68 6.36
C ALA A 201 15.42 -1.01 7.87
N ALA A 202 15.31 0.03 8.71
CA ALA A 202 15.18 -0.10 10.15
C ALA A 202 13.86 -0.75 10.58
N TYR A 203 12.82 -0.71 9.75
CA TYR A 203 11.56 -1.42 10.03
C TYR A 203 11.77 -2.94 10.15
N ASN A 204 12.72 -3.48 9.39
CA ASN A 204 13.03 -4.91 9.39
C ASN A 204 14.06 -5.31 10.46
N GLU A 205 15.15 -4.53 10.63
CA GLU A 205 16.29 -4.92 11.49
C GLU A 205 16.65 -3.89 12.57
N GLY A 206 15.80 -2.89 12.77
CA GLY A 206 16.04 -1.80 13.70
C GLY A 206 17.07 -0.77 13.23
N VAL A 207 17.06 0.39 13.90
CA VAL A 207 17.91 1.55 13.58
C VAL A 207 19.41 1.25 13.78
N ALA A 208 19.74 0.33 14.68
CA ALA A 208 21.13 -0.09 14.93
C ALA A 208 21.77 -0.70 13.68
N ASN A 209 21.01 -1.48 12.89
CA ASN A 209 21.53 -2.13 11.69
C ASN A 209 21.79 -1.16 10.53
N VAL A 210 21.11 -0.01 10.50
CA VAL A 210 21.35 1.05 9.51
C VAL A 210 22.71 1.72 9.79
N ARG A 211 23.75 1.36 9.03
CA ARG A 211 25.15 1.81 9.28
C ARG A 211 25.68 2.79 8.25
N SER A 212 25.29 2.66 6.98
CA SER A 212 25.78 3.47 5.87
C SER A 212 24.80 3.41 4.69
N TRP A 213 24.88 4.38 3.78
CA TRP A 213 24.04 4.41 2.58
C TRP A 213 24.40 3.28 1.60
N ALA A 214 25.69 3.07 1.36
CA ALA A 214 26.17 2.04 0.41
C ALA A 214 25.86 0.60 0.86
N GLY A 215 25.74 0.38 2.17
CA GLY A 215 25.41 -0.93 2.77
C GLY A 215 24.05 -0.95 3.45
N LEU A 216 23.08 -0.14 2.97
CA LEU A 216 21.86 0.14 3.71
C LEU A 216 21.07 -1.10 4.13
N ASP A 217 20.87 -2.03 3.20
CA ASP A 217 20.11 -3.26 3.45
C ASP A 217 20.99 -4.44 3.90
N ARG A 218 22.30 -4.27 4.13
CA ARG A 218 23.11 -5.40 4.63
C ARG A 218 22.62 -5.83 6.00
N GLY A 219 22.23 -7.10 6.11
CA GLY A 219 21.66 -7.70 7.31
C GLY A 219 20.13 -7.72 7.34
N THR A 220 19.43 -6.98 6.46
CA THR A 220 17.98 -7.13 6.32
C THR A 220 17.63 -8.46 5.67
N THR A 221 16.37 -8.88 5.79
CA THR A 221 15.85 -10.08 5.14
C THR A 221 16.17 -10.03 3.64
N HIS A 222 16.94 -11.02 3.17
CA HIS A 222 17.50 -11.12 1.81
C HIS A 222 18.47 -10.01 1.37
N ASN A 223 18.89 -9.13 2.30
CA ASN A 223 19.73 -7.96 2.05
C ASN A 223 19.17 -6.97 1.01
N ASP A 224 17.85 -6.86 0.90
CA ASP A 224 17.18 -6.05 -0.11
C ASP A 224 15.95 -5.28 0.41
N TYR A 225 15.65 -5.37 1.71
CA TYR A 225 14.32 -5.05 2.23
C TYR A 225 13.84 -3.63 1.83
N SER A 226 14.63 -2.59 2.10
CA SER A 226 14.23 -1.23 1.76
C SER A 226 14.26 -0.98 0.26
N ASN A 227 15.24 -1.53 -0.47
CA ASN A 227 15.31 -1.41 -1.91
C ASN A 227 14.09 -2.02 -2.61
N ASP A 228 13.66 -3.21 -2.19
CA ASP A 228 12.47 -3.86 -2.72
C ASP A 228 11.20 -3.06 -2.39
N VAL A 229 11.01 -2.67 -1.11
CA VAL A 229 9.84 -1.87 -0.70
C VAL A 229 9.75 -0.56 -1.48
N ILE A 230 10.85 0.18 -1.66
CA ILE A 230 10.83 1.43 -2.42
C ILE A 230 10.51 1.18 -3.90
N ALA A 231 11.03 0.10 -4.51
CA ALA A 231 10.72 -0.25 -5.89
C ALA A 231 9.23 -0.60 -6.07
N ARG A 232 8.64 -1.34 -5.13
CA ARG A 232 7.19 -1.61 -5.05
C ARG A 232 6.40 -0.30 -4.91
N ALA A 233 6.82 0.57 -4.00
CA ALA A 233 6.16 1.85 -3.72
C ALA A 233 6.16 2.77 -4.94
N GLN A 234 7.29 2.88 -5.66
CA GLN A 234 7.38 3.68 -6.86
C GLN A 234 6.43 3.19 -7.97
N TYR A 235 6.17 1.88 -8.07
CA TYR A 235 5.18 1.34 -9.00
C TYR A 235 3.76 1.74 -8.61
N LEU A 236 3.39 1.56 -7.34
CA LEU A 236 2.09 1.98 -6.82
C LEU A 236 1.87 3.49 -6.98
N TYR A 237 2.89 4.31 -6.73
CA TYR A 237 2.83 5.76 -6.92
C TYR A 237 2.46 6.14 -8.35
N ARG A 238 3.03 5.48 -9.36
CA ARG A 238 2.66 5.69 -10.78
C ARG A 238 1.22 5.28 -11.11
N LEU A 239 0.62 4.41 -10.29
CA LEU A 239 -0.78 4.03 -10.39
C LEU A 239 -1.72 4.96 -9.60
N GLY A 240 -1.21 6.06 -9.04
CA GLY A 240 -2.02 7.04 -8.30
C GLY A 240 -2.19 6.73 -6.82
N TRP A 241 -1.43 5.78 -6.25
CA TRP A 241 -1.36 5.56 -4.81
C TRP A 241 -0.49 6.64 -4.14
N ASN A 242 -0.90 7.91 -4.24
CA ASN A 242 -0.26 9.01 -3.53
C ASN A 242 -1.10 9.50 -2.37
#